data_AF-A0ABD3SD89-F1
#
_entry.id   AF-A0ABD3SD89-F1
#
_cell.length_a   1.000
_cell.length_b   1.000
_cell.length_c   1.000
_cell.angle_alpha   90.00
_cell.angle_beta   90.00
_cell.angle_gamma   90.00
#
_symmetry.space_group_name_H-M   'P 1'
#
loop_
_entity.id
_entity.type
_entity.pdbx_description
1 polymer ?
#
loop_
_entity_poly.entity_id
_entity_poly.type
_entity_poly.pdbx_seq_one_letter_code
_entity_poly.pdbx_strand_id
1 'polypeptide(L)'
;MCGTLLGTKNKPHSSPPPHRTGHRVIMALRMVYDKAMGVASKQYKIVLGKQLAQYGLRYEDLLNEDEKEVKEALELADPEVLTARTRRLKRAIDLSYKRKGLQDYAPNMELDLFKSEIYPDIEKIRARDQEYAQLNAQSKV
;
A
#
# COMPACT_ATOMS: atom_id res chain seq x y z
N MET A 1 49.33 -57.02 -23.53
CA MET A 1 49.51 -55.62 -23.09
C MET A 1 48.14 -55.15 -22.57
N CYS A 2 47.75 -55.49 -21.35
CA CYS A 2 48.04 -54.81 -20.07
C CYS A 2 47.68 -53.32 -20.09
N GLY A 3 46.68 -52.92 -19.29
CA GLY A 3 46.23 -51.53 -19.17
C GLY A 3 44.96 -51.37 -18.32
N THR A 4 45.06 -51.67 -17.03
CA THR A 4 44.06 -51.37 -15.98
C THR A 4 44.09 -49.89 -15.65
N LEU A 5 42.94 -49.19 -15.48
CA LEU A 5 42.85 -47.95 -14.67
C LEU A 5 41.40 -47.65 -14.21
N LEU A 6 41.15 -48.07 -12.97
CA LEU A 6 40.39 -47.41 -11.89
C LEU A 6 39.28 -46.39 -12.25
N GLY A 7 38.03 -46.82 -12.05
CA GLY A 7 36.88 -45.92 -11.91
C GLY A 7 36.83 -45.28 -10.52
N THR A 8 36.94 -43.95 -10.46
CA THR A 8 36.64 -43.14 -9.27
C THR A 8 35.21 -42.60 -9.37
N LYS A 9 34.35 -43.02 -8.44
CA LYS A 9 32.99 -42.47 -8.28
C LYS A 9 33.07 -41.07 -7.65
N ASN A 10 32.85 -40.02 -8.44
CA ASN A 10 32.55 -38.69 -7.90
C ASN A 10 31.12 -38.71 -7.31
N LYS A 11 31.00 -38.57 -5.99
CA LYS A 11 29.73 -38.26 -5.32
C LYS A 11 29.47 -36.75 -5.36
N PRO A 12 28.24 -36.28 -5.61
CA PRO A 12 27.90 -34.87 -5.46
C PRO A 12 27.91 -34.47 -3.98
N HIS A 13 28.58 -33.35 -3.70
CA HIS A 13 28.63 -32.71 -2.40
C HIS A 13 27.25 -32.10 -2.09
N SER A 14 26.44 -32.81 -1.32
CA SER A 14 25.20 -32.30 -0.74
C SER A 14 25.53 -31.41 0.46
N SER A 15 25.41 -30.09 0.30
CA SER A 15 25.41 -29.14 1.41
C SER A 15 24.24 -29.42 2.37
N PRO A 16 24.44 -29.38 3.70
CA PRO A 16 23.39 -29.72 4.66
C PRO A 16 22.27 -28.65 4.69
N PRO A 17 21.00 -29.05 4.88
CA PRO A 17 19.91 -28.08 5.05
C PRO A 17 20.03 -27.34 6.38
N PRO A 18 19.65 -26.05 6.46
CA PRO A 18 19.69 -25.31 7.72
C PRO A 18 18.73 -25.92 8.75
N HIS A 19 19.23 -26.08 9.99
CA HIS A 19 18.48 -26.66 11.11
C HIS A 19 17.15 -25.93 11.34
N ARG A 20 16.06 -26.69 11.20
CA ARG A 20 14.66 -26.23 11.13
C ARG A 20 13.97 -26.11 12.50
N THR A 21 14.69 -25.70 13.55
CA THR A 21 14.19 -25.78 14.94
C THR A 21 13.59 -24.45 15.44
N GLY A 22 13.94 -23.31 14.82
CA GLY A 22 13.46 -21.96 15.22
C GLY A 22 12.16 -21.49 14.56
N HIS A 23 11.60 -22.24 13.59
CA HIS A 23 10.51 -21.73 12.75
C HIS A 23 9.15 -21.64 13.47
N ARG A 24 8.87 -22.51 14.46
CA ARG A 24 7.54 -22.53 15.14
C ARG A 24 7.34 -21.34 16.07
N VAL A 25 8.38 -20.92 16.79
CA VAL A 25 8.34 -19.77 17.70
C VAL A 25 8.19 -18.46 16.91
N ILE A 26 8.94 -18.32 15.80
CA ILE A 26 8.84 -17.15 14.91
C ILE A 26 7.43 -17.03 14.30
N MET A 27 6.82 -18.14 13.88
CA MET A 27 5.46 -18.14 13.33
C MET A 27 4.40 -17.81 14.39
N ALA A 28 4.54 -18.31 15.62
CA ALA A 28 3.63 -17.97 16.71
C ALA A 28 3.70 -16.48 17.08
N LEU A 29 4.90 -15.92 17.17
CA LEU A 29 5.10 -14.48 17.39
C LEU A 29 4.51 -13.65 16.25
N ARG A 30 4.72 -14.06 14.99
CA ARG A 30 4.13 -13.42 13.81
C ARG A 30 2.60 -13.44 13.86
N MET A 31 1.97 -14.56 14.19
CA MET A 31 0.51 -14.65 14.29
C MET A 31 -0.08 -13.75 15.39
N VAL A 32 0.59 -13.67 16.55
CA VAL A 32 0.16 -12.77 17.63
C VAL A 32 0.33 -11.31 17.21
N TYR A 33 1.45 -10.97 16.55
CA TYR A 33 1.70 -9.64 16.01
C TYR A 33 0.66 -9.26 14.94
N ASP A 34 0.42 -10.13 13.96
CA ASP A 34 -0.54 -9.90 12.88
C ASP A 34 -1.96 -9.69 13.45
N LYS A 35 -2.33 -10.45 14.49
CA LYS A 35 -3.62 -10.30 15.17
C LYS A 35 -3.69 -8.97 15.95
N ALA A 36 -2.64 -8.61 16.67
CA ALA A 36 -2.58 -7.34 17.41
C ALA A 36 -2.65 -6.15 16.46
N MET A 37 -1.84 -6.15 15.40
CA MET A 37 -1.86 -5.13 14.33
C MET A 37 -3.20 -5.09 13.62
N GLY A 38 -3.87 -6.22 13.42
CA GLY A 38 -5.20 -6.30 12.84
C GLY A 38 -6.29 -5.63 13.70
N VAL A 39 -6.18 -5.67 15.03
CA VAL A 39 -7.11 -4.98 15.92
C VAL A 39 -6.81 -3.48 15.94
N ALA A 40 -5.53 -3.11 16.04
CA ALA A 40 -5.11 -1.72 16.03
C ALA A 40 -5.52 -1.00 14.74
N SER A 41 -5.34 -1.64 13.57
CA SER A 41 -5.70 -1.07 12.27
C SER A 41 -7.21 -0.86 12.11
N LYS A 42 -8.04 -1.78 12.62
CA LYS A 42 -9.51 -1.62 12.62
C LYS A 42 -9.93 -0.43 13.47
N GLN A 43 -9.37 -0.28 14.67
CA GLN A 43 -9.69 0.84 15.54
C GLN A 43 -9.27 2.16 14.90
N TYR A 44 -8.08 2.21 14.30
CA TYR A 44 -7.60 3.36 13.54
C TYR A 44 -8.54 3.73 12.40
N LYS A 45 -8.97 2.74 11.59
CA LYS A 45 -9.91 2.94 10.48
C LYS A 45 -11.24 3.53 10.96
N ILE A 46 -11.75 3.10 12.10
CA ILE A 46 -13.00 3.63 12.68
C ILE A 46 -12.84 5.09 13.09
N VAL A 47 -11.75 5.44 13.77
CA VAL A 47 -11.48 6.82 14.22
C VAL A 47 -11.29 7.74 13.02
N LEU A 48 -10.46 7.34 12.06
CA LEU A 48 -10.29 8.08 10.81
C LEU A 48 -11.59 8.24 10.04
N GLY A 49 -12.38 7.17 9.93
CA GLY A 49 -13.66 7.20 9.22
C GLY A 49 -14.61 8.24 9.81
N LYS A 50 -14.68 8.34 11.15
CA LYS A 50 -15.48 9.38 11.83
C LYS A 50 -14.99 10.80 11.51
N GLN A 51 -13.67 11.01 11.50
CA GLN A 51 -13.08 12.30 11.17
C GLN A 51 -13.31 12.70 9.71
N LEU A 52 -13.12 11.75 8.78
CA LEU A 52 -13.40 11.95 7.36
C LEU A 52 -14.88 12.26 7.10
N ALA A 53 -15.79 11.54 7.76
CA ALA A 53 -17.22 11.77 7.66
C ALA A 53 -17.63 13.17 8.16
N GLN A 54 -16.94 13.71 9.17
CA GLN A 54 -17.20 15.07 9.67
C GLN A 54 -16.95 16.13 8.59
N TYR A 55 -15.99 15.95 7.69
CA TYR A 55 -15.70 16.90 6.60
C TYR A 55 -16.27 16.46 5.24
N GLY A 56 -16.75 15.23 5.13
CA GLY A 56 -17.18 14.64 3.86
C GLY A 56 -16.02 14.39 2.90
N LEU A 57 -14.84 14.08 3.43
CA LEU A 57 -13.66 13.74 2.63
C LEU A 57 -13.59 12.23 2.42
N ARG A 58 -12.96 11.81 1.31
CA ARG A 58 -12.50 10.42 1.16
C ARG A 58 -11.04 10.30 1.58
N TYR A 59 -10.63 9.09 1.90
CA TYR A 59 -9.24 8.80 2.29
C TYR A 59 -8.23 9.20 1.21
N GLU A 60 -8.55 8.97 -0.07
CA GLU A 60 -7.68 9.37 -1.19
C GLU A 60 -7.48 10.88 -1.33
N ASP A 61 -8.41 11.69 -0.81
CA ASP A 61 -8.27 13.16 -0.87
C ASP A 61 -7.13 13.65 0.03
N LEU A 62 -6.68 12.84 0.99
CA LEU A 62 -5.58 13.16 1.90
C LEU A 62 -4.19 12.86 1.31
N LEU A 63 -4.12 12.22 0.14
CA LEU A 63 -2.84 11.92 -0.52
C LEU A 63 -2.15 13.23 -0.92
N ASN A 64 -0.84 13.29 -0.69
CA ASN A 64 -0.05 14.47 -0.99
C ASN A 64 0.13 14.64 -2.50
N GLU A 65 -0.29 15.78 -3.04
CA GLU A 65 -0.21 16.10 -4.47
C GLU A 65 1.23 16.35 -4.93
N ASP A 66 2.14 16.66 -4.01
CA ASP A 66 3.57 16.88 -4.31
C ASP A 66 4.34 15.57 -4.56
N GLU A 67 3.77 14.42 -4.18
CA GLU A 67 4.34 13.11 -4.52
C GLU A 67 4.23 12.88 -6.03
N LYS A 68 5.36 12.55 -6.68
CA LYS A 68 5.45 12.40 -8.15
C LYS A 68 4.42 11.41 -8.68
N GLU A 69 4.24 10.28 -8.00
CA GLU A 69 3.34 9.21 -8.42
C GLU A 69 1.86 9.61 -8.26
N VAL A 70 1.54 10.37 -7.22
CA VAL A 70 0.19 10.89 -6.98
C VAL A 70 -0.15 11.95 -8.02
N LYS A 71 0.79 12.86 -8.31
CA LYS A 71 0.62 13.90 -9.32
C LYS A 71 0.37 13.31 -10.71
N GLU A 72 1.20 12.35 -11.13
CA GLU A 72 1.03 11.67 -12.42
C GLU A 72 -0.30 10.91 -12.47
N ALA A 73 -0.69 10.23 -11.39
CA ALA A 73 -1.98 9.54 -11.32
C ALA A 73 -3.17 10.52 -11.41
N LEU A 74 -3.07 11.70 -10.79
CA LEU A 74 -4.08 12.75 -10.89
C LEU A 74 -4.18 13.35 -12.29
N GLU A 75 -3.05 13.51 -12.99
CA GLU A 75 -3.03 14.00 -14.38
C GLU A 75 -3.66 12.99 -15.37
N LEU A 76 -3.56 11.69 -15.09
CA LEU A 76 -4.14 10.61 -15.89
C LEU A 76 -5.60 10.31 -15.54
N ALA A 77 -6.07 10.72 -14.36
CA ALA A 77 -7.41 10.42 -13.89
C ALA A 77 -8.51 11.07 -14.73
N ASP A 78 -9.71 10.48 -14.71
CA ASP A 78 -10.88 11.04 -15.37
C ASP A 78 -11.19 12.47 -14.84
N PRO A 79 -11.42 13.46 -15.72
CA PRO A 79 -11.81 14.81 -15.30
C PRO A 79 -13.03 14.86 -14.37
N GLU A 80 -13.96 13.91 -14.45
CA GLU A 80 -15.10 13.84 -13.51
C GLU A 80 -14.63 13.54 -12.07
N VAL A 81 -13.69 12.59 -11.91
CA VAL A 81 -13.10 12.22 -10.62
C VAL A 81 -12.35 13.41 -10.01
N LEU A 82 -11.57 14.13 -10.82
CA LEU A 82 -10.86 15.35 -10.39
C LEU A 82 -11.80 16.45 -9.94
N THR A 83 -12.89 16.67 -10.69
CA THR A 83 -13.91 17.66 -10.36
C THR A 83 -14.60 17.30 -9.04
N ALA A 84 -14.95 16.01 -8.86
CA ALA A 84 -15.54 15.50 -7.63
C ALA A 84 -14.59 15.63 -6.43
N ARG A 85 -13.30 15.33 -6.59
CA ARG A 85 -12.24 15.52 -5.58
C ARG A 85 -12.12 16.99 -5.19
N THR A 86 -12.04 17.89 -6.16
CA THR A 86 -11.95 19.34 -5.94
C THR A 86 -13.17 19.89 -5.18
N ARG A 87 -14.38 19.43 -5.51
CA ARG A 87 -15.61 19.80 -4.79
C ARG A 87 -15.59 19.35 -3.33
N ARG A 88 -15.12 18.12 -3.07
CA ARG A 88 -14.97 17.58 -1.70
C ARG A 88 -13.96 18.40 -0.88
N LEU A 89 -12.80 18.70 -1.44
CA LEU A 89 -11.77 19.52 -0.79
C LEU A 89 -12.27 20.94 -0.46
N LYS A 90 -12.91 21.61 -1.42
CA LYS A 90 -13.51 22.94 -1.20
C LYS A 90 -14.54 22.93 -0.07
N ARG A 91 -15.40 21.91 -0.04
CA ARG A 91 -16.37 21.72 1.05
C ARG A 91 -15.69 21.50 2.40
N ALA A 92 -14.66 20.66 2.45
CA ALA A 92 -13.93 20.40 3.69
C ALA A 92 -13.26 21.66 4.25
N ILE A 93 -12.67 22.48 3.38
CA ILE A 93 -12.08 23.77 3.74
C ILE A 93 -13.17 24.71 4.29
N ASP A 94 -14.31 24.82 3.62
CA ASP A 94 -15.43 25.65 4.07
C ASP A 94 -15.99 25.20 5.43
N LEU A 95 -16.18 23.89 5.62
CA LEU A 95 -16.64 23.31 6.89
C LEU A 95 -15.63 23.53 8.02
N SER A 96 -14.34 23.34 7.74
CA SER A 96 -13.25 23.59 8.68
C SER A 96 -13.21 25.05 9.13
N TYR A 97 -13.30 25.98 8.16
CA TYR A 97 -13.36 27.41 8.44
C TYR A 97 -14.59 27.77 9.30
N LYS A 98 -15.75 27.18 9.00
CA LYS A 98 -16.99 27.39 9.75
C LYS A 98 -17.05 26.65 11.09
N ARG A 99 -16.08 25.79 11.41
CA ARG A 99 -16.06 24.93 12.60
C ARG A 99 -17.34 24.09 12.77
N LYS A 100 -17.92 23.66 11.64
CA LYS A 100 -19.15 22.84 11.59
C LYS A 100 -18.88 21.51 10.91
N GLY A 101 -19.64 20.49 11.28
CA GLY A 101 -19.58 19.17 10.64
C GLY A 101 -20.50 19.11 9.42
N LEU A 102 -20.23 18.19 8.50
CA LEU A 102 -21.12 17.90 7.38
C LEU A 102 -22.50 17.44 7.88
N GLN A 103 -22.54 16.69 8.97
CA GLN A 103 -23.78 16.17 9.57
C GLN A 103 -24.72 17.27 10.06
N ASP A 104 -24.20 18.48 10.31
CA ASP A 104 -25.05 19.64 10.66
C ASP A 104 -25.89 20.12 9.48
N TYR A 105 -25.44 19.84 8.24
CA TYR A 105 -26.10 20.24 7.00
C TYR A 105 -26.80 19.08 6.29
N ALA A 106 -26.22 17.88 6.35
CA ALA A 106 -26.69 16.70 5.63
C ALA A 106 -26.56 15.43 6.51
N PRO A 107 -27.43 15.25 7.52
CA PRO A 107 -27.27 14.20 8.53
C PRO A 107 -27.39 12.76 8.00
N ASN A 108 -28.11 12.56 6.89
CA ASN A 108 -28.41 11.25 6.32
C ASN A 108 -27.63 10.98 5.02
N MET A 109 -26.52 11.68 4.79
CA MET A 109 -25.72 11.49 3.58
C MET A 109 -24.90 10.20 3.69
N GLU A 110 -25.08 9.26 2.77
CA GLU A 110 -24.20 8.11 2.65
C GLU A 110 -22.86 8.53 2.05
N LEU A 111 -21.77 8.21 2.76
CA LEU A 111 -20.41 8.55 2.36
C LEU A 111 -19.59 7.29 2.13
N ASP A 112 -19.10 7.13 0.90
CA ASP A 112 -18.10 6.11 0.59
C ASP A 112 -16.69 6.63 0.88
N LEU A 113 -16.30 6.55 2.15
CA LEU A 113 -15.07 7.17 2.69
C LEU A 113 -13.77 6.51 2.19
N PHE A 114 -13.82 5.20 1.92
CA PHE A 114 -12.65 4.39 1.57
C PHE A 114 -12.72 3.87 0.12
N LYS A 115 -13.48 4.55 -0.74
CA LYS A 115 -13.46 4.28 -2.17
C LYS A 115 -12.06 4.52 -2.73
N SER A 116 -11.58 3.55 -3.49
CA SER A 116 -10.29 3.60 -4.17
C SER A 116 -10.53 3.87 -5.66
N GLU A 117 -10.28 5.10 -6.12
CA GLU A 117 -10.43 5.50 -7.52
C GLU A 117 -9.05 5.74 -8.17
N ILE A 118 -8.12 6.39 -7.47
CA ILE A 118 -6.81 6.82 -8.00
C ILE A 118 -5.69 5.87 -7.57
N TYR A 119 -5.82 5.22 -6.41
CA TYR A 119 -4.83 4.28 -5.88
C TYR A 119 -4.36 3.19 -6.87
N PRO A 120 -5.23 2.52 -7.66
CA PRO A 120 -4.76 1.51 -8.60
C PRO A 120 -3.80 2.07 -9.66
N ASP A 121 -3.94 3.33 -10.05
CA ASP A 121 -3.04 3.96 -11.01
C ASP A 121 -1.72 4.39 -10.36
N ILE A 122 -1.76 4.84 -9.10
CA ILE A 122 -0.55 5.09 -8.29
C ILE A 122 0.28 3.79 -8.16
N GLU A 123 -0.36 2.64 -7.91
CA GLU A 123 0.34 1.36 -7.81
C GLU A 123 1.02 0.96 -9.13
N LYS A 124 0.35 1.17 -10.27
CA LYS A 124 0.95 0.92 -11.60
C LYS A 124 2.17 1.80 -11.85
N ILE A 125 2.07 3.09 -11.53
CA ILE A 125 3.16 4.07 -11.69
C ILE A 125 4.35 3.69 -10.79
N ARG A 126 4.08 3.33 -9.53
CA ARG A 126 5.11 2.86 -8.58
C ARG A 126 5.80 1.60 -9.07
N ALA A 127 5.05 0.63 -9.61
CA ALA A 127 5.63 -0.60 -10.14
C ALA A 127 6.53 -0.34 -11.36
N ARG A 128 6.10 0.54 -12.27
CA ARG A 128 6.90 0.99 -13.41
C ARG A 128 8.20 1.67 -12.96
N ASP A 129 8.11 2.60 -12.01
CA ASP A 129 9.27 3.34 -11.51
C ASP A 129 10.27 2.41 -10.77
N GLN A 130 9.76 1.38 -10.08
CA GLN A 130 10.58 0.32 -9.48
C GLN A 130 11.32 -0.52 -10.52
N GLU A 131 10.65 -0.89 -11.62
CA GLU A 131 11.28 -1.61 -12.74
C GLU A 131 12.42 -0.77 -13.35
N TYR A 132 12.17 0.50 -13.66
CA TYR A 132 13.20 1.40 -14.19
C TYR A 132 14.37 1.59 -13.23
N ALA A 133 14.11 1.67 -11.92
CA ALA A 133 15.17 1.74 -10.92
C ALA A 133 16.05 0.49 -10.93
N GLN A 134 15.46 -0.70 -11.08
CA GLN A 134 16.19 -1.97 -11.15
C GLN A 134 17.04 -2.08 -12.43
N LEU A 135 16.50 -1.71 -13.58
CA LEU A 135 17.24 -1.71 -14.85
C LEU A 135 18.42 -0.72 -14.82
N ASN A 136 18.19 0.48 -14.29
CA ASN A 136 19.23 1.48 -14.13
C ASN A 136 20.33 1.03 -13.16
N ALA A 137 19.97 0.31 -12.09
CA ALA A 137 20.95 -0.25 -11.16
C ALA A 137 21.82 -1.33 -11.80
N GLN A 138 21.24 -2.20 -12.64
CA GLN A 138 21.99 -3.22 -13.39
C GLN A 138 22.95 -2.59 -14.41
N SER A 139 22.57 -1.47 -15.03
CA SER A 139 23.41 -0.79 -16.03
C SER A 139 24.65 -0.07 -15.47
N LYS A 140 24.73 0.14 -14.15
CA LYS A 140 25.82 0.87 -13.49
C LYS A 140 26.97 -0.02 -12.97
N VAL A 141 26.87 -1.33 -13.20
CA VAL A 141 27.92 -2.32 -12.89
C VAL A 141 28.75 -2.59 -14.13
#